data_AF-A0A928D817-F1
#
_entry.id   AF-A0A928D817-F1
#
_cell.length_a   1.000
_cell.length_b   1.000
_cell.length_c   1.000
_cell.angle_alpha   90.00
_cell.angle_beta   90.00
_cell.angle_gamma   90.00
#
_symmetry.space_group_name_H-M   'P 1'
#
loop_
_entity.id
_entity.type
_entity.pdbx_description
1 polymer ?
#
loop_
_entity_poly.entity_id
_entity_poly.type
_entity_poly.pdbx_seq_one_letter_code
_entity_poly.pdbx_strand_id
1 'polypeptide(L)'
;MNASSRDEVFAELRKRGIKAIKVVAADGSKANGEMRGVRKRVVFVAIVCVAVIVGSVAYFTGARKGEHEAVAQFQEDQTRRQIIGDVAVIEKGILTGWSDVFELEGDRFLASFAIPGVRPGQRNTSEESFMQALNSRQEIMASDSLEVRQIKAMVEGMKDEARAYLQAGGTVVEYGKRLTERQEAEIAIYERAKAELKRAKETMTSDRYLDLWEERNNQLRNLGIKLLQLD
;
A
#
# COMPACT_ATOMS: atom_id res chain seq x y z
N MET A 1 9.64 -31.76 -22.42
CA MET A 1 10.30 -32.93 -21.82
C MET A 1 9.31 -34.08 -21.84
N ASN A 2 9.62 -35.17 -22.58
CA ASN A 2 8.80 -36.38 -22.63
C ASN A 2 9.19 -37.29 -21.46
N ALA A 3 8.40 -37.31 -20.39
CA ALA A 3 8.52 -38.32 -19.35
C ALA A 3 7.57 -39.47 -19.68
N SER A 4 8.09 -40.70 -19.72
CA SER A 4 7.35 -41.87 -20.17
C SER A 4 6.44 -42.44 -19.08
N SER A 5 6.65 -42.03 -17.82
CA SER A 5 5.82 -42.45 -16.69
C SER A 5 5.71 -41.39 -15.60
N ARG A 6 4.66 -41.52 -14.79
CA ARG A 6 4.36 -40.62 -13.67
C ARG A 6 5.48 -40.61 -12.62
N ASP A 7 6.17 -41.73 -12.45
CA ASP A 7 7.21 -41.87 -11.43
C ASP A 7 8.52 -41.18 -11.81
N GLU A 8 8.82 -41.08 -13.11
CA GLU A 8 9.94 -40.25 -13.60
C GLU A 8 9.70 -38.76 -13.33
N VAL A 9 8.47 -38.29 -13.55
CA VAL A 9 8.09 -36.90 -13.25
C VAL A 9 8.24 -36.61 -11.76
N PHE A 10 7.85 -37.53 -10.88
CA PHE A 10 8.01 -37.34 -9.44
C PHE A 10 9.46 -37.44 -8.98
N ALA A 11 10.31 -38.22 -9.65
CA ALA A 11 11.74 -38.26 -9.37
C ALA A 11 12.42 -36.93 -9.76
N GLU A 12 12.07 -36.36 -10.91
CA GLU A 12 12.55 -35.05 -11.38
C GLU A 12 12.14 -33.92 -10.42
N LEU A 13 10.90 -33.94 -9.94
CA LEU A 13 10.37 -32.93 -9.01
C LEU A 13 11.04 -33.00 -7.62
N ARG A 14 11.41 -34.20 -7.14
CA ARG A 14 12.19 -34.35 -5.90
C ARG A 14 13.60 -33.78 -6.03
N LYS A 15 14.26 -33.92 -7.20
CA LYS A 15 15.57 -33.29 -7.45
C LYS A 15 15.51 -31.76 -7.35
N ARG A 16 14.35 -31.16 -7.63
CA ARG A 16 14.10 -29.72 -7.53
C ARG A 16 13.65 -29.25 -6.14
N GLY A 17 13.73 -30.12 -5.12
CA GLY A 17 13.38 -29.79 -3.73
C GLY A 17 11.87 -29.68 -3.46
N ILE A 18 11.02 -29.98 -4.46
CA ILE A 18 9.57 -29.91 -4.32
C ILE A 18 9.07 -31.25 -3.78
N LYS A 19 8.74 -31.31 -2.49
CA LYS A 19 8.09 -32.48 -1.89
C LYS A 19 6.62 -32.49 -2.28
N ALA A 20 6.19 -33.53 -3.01
CA ALA A 20 4.79 -33.72 -3.36
C ALA A 20 3.95 -33.89 -2.08
N ILE A 21 3.00 -32.98 -1.85
CA ILE A 21 2.02 -33.09 -0.78
C ILE A 21 1.08 -34.24 -1.12
N LYS A 22 1.05 -35.25 -0.24
CA LYS A 22 0.18 -36.40 -0.38
C LYS A 22 -1.23 -35.98 0.03
N VAL A 23 -2.10 -35.72 -0.94
CA VAL A 23 -3.52 -35.45 -0.66
C VAL A 23 -4.17 -36.77 -0.27
N VAL A 24 -4.59 -36.87 0.99
CA VAL A 24 -5.48 -37.92 1.49
C VAL A 24 -6.86 -37.29 1.57
N ALA A 25 -7.86 -37.90 0.92
CA ALA A 25 -9.24 -37.46 1.05
C ALA A 25 -9.74 -37.68 2.49
N ALA A 26 -10.72 -36.89 2.92
CA ALA A 26 -11.23 -36.87 4.30
C ALA A 26 -11.85 -38.20 4.79
N ASP A 27 -11.98 -39.23 3.93
CA ASP A 27 -12.54 -40.54 4.29
C ASP A 27 -11.51 -41.67 4.42
N GLY A 28 -10.21 -41.39 4.24
CA GLY A 28 -9.14 -42.36 4.46
C GLY A 28 -9.07 -43.55 3.50
N SER A 29 -9.86 -43.59 2.42
CA SER A 29 -9.88 -44.74 1.51
C SER A 29 -8.87 -44.62 0.35
N LYS A 30 -8.08 -45.69 0.13
CA LYS A 30 -7.32 -45.91 -1.12
C LYS A 30 -8.16 -46.79 -2.04
N ALA A 31 -8.99 -46.20 -2.88
CA ALA A 31 -9.74 -46.93 -3.89
C ALA A 31 -9.17 -46.67 -5.29
N ASN A 32 -8.15 -47.45 -5.65
CA ASN A 32 -7.80 -47.67 -7.04
C ASN A 32 -8.85 -48.59 -7.67
N GLY A 33 -9.50 -48.15 -8.75
CA GLY A 33 -10.04 -49.02 -9.78
C GLY A 33 -11.53 -49.40 -9.66
N GLU A 34 -12.41 -48.55 -10.21
CA GLU A 34 -13.54 -49.03 -11.00
C GLU A 34 -13.75 -48.09 -12.20
N MET A 35 -13.68 -48.64 -13.42
CA MET A 35 -14.03 -47.90 -14.63
C MET A 35 -15.55 -47.75 -14.72
N ARG A 36 -16.08 -46.54 -14.53
CA ARG A 36 -17.46 -46.21 -14.90
C ARG A 36 -17.58 -44.88 -15.66
N GLY A 37 -18.05 -44.97 -16.91
CA GLY A 37 -18.78 -43.91 -17.63
C GLY A 37 -17.94 -42.86 -18.38
N VAL A 38 -17.58 -43.15 -19.64
CA VAL A 38 -16.88 -42.23 -20.57
C VAL A 38 -17.58 -40.87 -20.74
N ARG A 39 -18.92 -40.80 -20.61
CA ARG A 39 -19.67 -39.54 -20.71
C ARG A 39 -19.41 -38.55 -19.57
N LYS A 40 -19.10 -39.02 -18.36
CA LYS A 40 -18.73 -38.13 -17.23
C LYS A 40 -17.33 -37.56 -17.39
N ARG A 41 -16.44 -38.27 -18.09
CA ARG A 41 -15.05 -37.82 -18.32
C ARG A 41 -14.97 -36.64 -19.27
N VAL A 42 -15.79 -36.58 -20.32
CA VAL A 42 -15.80 -35.44 -21.25
C VAL A 42 -16.33 -34.18 -20.56
N VAL A 43 -17.40 -34.30 -19.78
CA VAL A 43 -17.94 -33.16 -19.00
C VAL A 43 -16.95 -32.72 -17.92
N PHE A 44 -16.30 -33.66 -17.23
CA PHE A 44 -15.28 -33.35 -16.24
C PHE A 44 -14.05 -32.68 -16.87
N VAL A 45 -13.58 -33.16 -18.03
CA VAL A 45 -12.47 -32.53 -18.78
C VAL A 45 -12.87 -31.14 -19.27
N ALA A 46 -14.10 -30.93 -19.74
CA ALA A 46 -14.57 -29.60 -20.14
C ALA A 46 -14.63 -28.65 -18.94
N ILE A 47 -15.16 -29.09 -17.79
CA ILE A 47 -15.21 -28.29 -16.55
C ILE A 47 -13.79 -27.99 -16.05
N VAL A 48 -12.89 -28.97 -16.07
CA VAL A 48 -11.48 -28.77 -15.67
C VAL A 48 -10.77 -27.83 -16.63
N CYS A 49 -10.97 -27.94 -17.95
CA CYS A 49 -10.39 -27.01 -18.91
C CYS A 49 -10.93 -25.59 -18.71
N VAL A 50 -12.24 -25.42 -18.47
CA VAL A 50 -12.82 -24.10 -18.17
C VAL A 50 -12.27 -23.57 -16.84
N ALA A 51 -12.17 -24.41 -15.80
CA ALA A 51 -11.60 -24.01 -14.51
C ALA A 51 -10.11 -23.64 -14.60
N VAL A 52 -9.34 -24.35 -15.44
CA VAL A 52 -7.94 -24.04 -15.70
C VAL A 52 -7.83 -22.76 -16.53
N ILE A 53 -8.67 -22.52 -17.52
CA ILE A 53 -8.67 -21.27 -18.30
C ILE A 53 -9.07 -20.09 -17.40
N VAL A 54 -10.15 -20.21 -16.63
CA VAL A 54 -10.59 -19.18 -15.67
C VAL A 54 -9.52 -18.95 -14.61
N GLY A 55 -8.93 -20.02 -14.07
CA GLY A 55 -7.84 -19.93 -13.09
C GLY A 55 -6.57 -19.31 -13.67
N SER A 56 -6.25 -19.61 -14.94
CA SER A 56 -5.10 -19.01 -15.64
C SER A 56 -5.36 -17.53 -15.93
N VAL A 57 -6.55 -17.18 -16.42
CA VAL A 57 -6.95 -15.79 -16.63
C VAL A 57 -6.94 -15.02 -15.31
N ALA A 58 -7.51 -15.58 -14.23
CA ALA A 58 -7.49 -14.99 -12.89
C ALA A 58 -6.07 -14.88 -12.30
N TYR A 59 -5.20 -15.85 -12.59
CA TYR A 59 -3.80 -15.82 -12.17
C TYR A 59 -3.01 -14.77 -12.97
N PHE A 60 -3.21 -14.64 -14.28
CA PHE A 60 -2.53 -13.64 -15.10
C PHE A 60 -3.10 -12.22 -14.90
N THR A 61 -4.38 -12.06 -14.59
CA THR A 61 -4.95 -10.77 -14.18
C THR A 61 -4.58 -10.40 -12.74
N GLY A 62 -4.56 -11.37 -11.83
CA GLY A 62 -4.15 -11.19 -10.43
C GLY A 62 -2.65 -10.96 -10.25
N ALA A 63 -1.80 -11.64 -11.02
CA ALA A 63 -0.34 -11.45 -10.99
C ALA A 63 0.05 -10.06 -11.52
N ARG A 64 -0.63 -9.56 -12.57
CA ARG A 64 -0.47 -8.16 -13.00
C ARG A 64 -0.91 -7.18 -11.92
N LYS A 65 -2.02 -7.46 -11.23
CA LYS A 65 -2.49 -6.62 -10.13
C LYS A 65 -1.50 -6.58 -8.96
N GLY A 66 -0.90 -7.73 -8.61
CA GLY A 66 0.08 -7.83 -7.52
C GLY A 66 1.44 -7.19 -7.82
N GLU A 67 1.96 -7.29 -9.04
CA GLU A 67 3.20 -6.59 -9.43
C GLU A 67 3.01 -5.08 -9.50
N HIS A 68 1.87 -4.61 -10.05
CA HIS A 68 1.54 -3.19 -10.03
C HIS A 68 1.30 -2.67 -8.61
N GLU A 69 0.65 -3.46 -7.73
CA GLU A 69 0.48 -3.11 -6.31
C GLU A 69 1.82 -3.04 -5.56
N ALA A 70 2.75 -3.97 -5.80
CA ALA A 70 4.03 -4.02 -5.10
C ALA A 70 4.99 -2.88 -5.52
N VAL A 71 5.07 -2.57 -6.82
CA VAL A 71 5.88 -1.44 -7.31
C VAL A 71 5.26 -0.10 -6.91
N ALA A 72 3.92 0.01 -6.98
CA ALA A 72 3.21 1.20 -6.48
C ALA A 72 3.40 1.36 -4.95
N GLN A 73 3.30 0.30 -4.15
CA GLN A 73 3.53 0.35 -2.70
C GLN A 73 4.97 0.78 -2.35
N PHE A 74 5.98 0.30 -3.08
CA PHE A 74 7.38 0.65 -2.80
C PHE A 74 7.71 2.10 -3.18
N GLN A 75 7.19 2.62 -4.30
CA GLN A 75 7.34 4.03 -4.66
C GLN A 75 6.52 4.94 -3.74
N GLU A 76 5.34 4.49 -3.30
CA GLU A 76 4.48 5.19 -2.35
C GLU A 76 5.15 5.48 -1.02
N ASP A 77 5.98 4.57 -0.50
CA ASP A 77 6.61 4.74 0.80
C ASP A 77 7.73 5.80 0.83
N GLN A 78 8.26 6.19 -0.33
CA GLN A 78 9.36 7.17 -0.40
C GLN A 78 8.93 8.61 -0.75
N THR A 79 7.70 8.82 -1.22
CA THR A 79 7.20 10.13 -1.67
C THR A 79 6.83 11.06 -0.52
N ARG A 80 6.49 10.51 0.66
CA ARG A 80 5.95 11.26 1.80
C ARG A 80 6.85 11.10 3.03
N ARG A 81 7.00 12.18 3.80
CA ARG A 81 7.86 12.23 5.00
C ARG A 81 7.40 13.32 5.95
N GLN A 82 7.92 13.29 7.18
CA GLN A 82 7.70 14.38 8.13
C GLN A 82 8.35 15.67 7.60
N ILE A 83 7.61 16.79 7.64
CA ILE A 83 8.17 18.11 7.39
C ILE A 83 9.01 18.53 8.58
N ILE A 84 10.24 18.95 8.33
CA ILE A 84 11.17 19.47 9.31
C ILE A 84 11.20 20.99 9.16
N GLY A 85 10.90 21.72 10.23
CA GLY A 85 10.86 23.17 10.22
C GLY A 85 10.03 23.75 11.36
N ASP A 86 9.55 24.98 11.17
CA ASP A 86 8.69 25.67 12.12
C ASP A 86 7.30 24.99 12.21
N VAL A 87 7.00 24.47 13.40
CA VAL A 87 5.73 23.78 13.70
C VAL A 87 4.54 24.69 13.44
N ALA A 88 4.63 25.99 13.75
CA ALA A 88 3.52 26.93 13.54
C ALA A 88 3.21 27.12 12.05
N VAL A 89 4.24 27.12 11.20
CA VAL A 89 4.07 27.20 9.73
C VAL A 89 3.41 25.92 9.22
N ILE A 90 3.83 24.76 9.71
CA ILE A 90 3.26 23.47 9.31
C ILE A 90 1.80 23.37 9.75
N GLU A 91 1.48 23.72 11.00
CA GLU A 91 0.12 23.70 11.52
C GLU A 91 -0.80 24.67 10.77
N LYS A 92 -0.33 25.90 10.53
CA LYS A 92 -1.05 26.87 9.69
C LYS A 92 -1.29 26.29 8.30
N GLY A 93 -0.25 25.72 7.69
CA GLY A 93 -0.33 25.06 6.39
C GLY A 93 -1.33 23.92 6.37
N ILE A 94 -1.42 23.08 7.39
CA ILE A 94 -2.43 22.01 7.51
C ILE A 94 -3.84 22.61 7.60
N LEU A 95 -4.03 23.64 8.42
CA LEU A 95 -5.34 24.28 8.65
C LEU A 95 -5.86 25.00 7.40
N THR A 96 -5.00 25.75 6.72
CA THR A 96 -5.33 26.42 5.45
C THR A 96 -5.21 25.46 4.27
N GLY A 97 -4.78 24.22 4.52
CA GLY A 97 -4.26 23.24 3.56
C GLY A 97 -3.47 23.89 2.43
N TRP A 98 -2.48 24.68 2.83
CA TRP A 98 -1.44 25.18 1.95
C TRP A 98 -1.97 26.08 0.83
N SER A 99 -3.08 26.81 1.08
CA SER A 99 -3.66 27.73 0.11
C SER A 99 -2.76 28.93 -0.23
N ASP A 100 -1.82 29.24 0.65
CA ASP A 100 -0.76 30.24 0.47
C ASP A 100 0.47 29.68 -0.27
N VAL A 101 0.50 28.37 -0.54
CA VAL A 101 1.63 27.69 -1.22
C VAL A 101 1.24 27.17 -2.60
N PHE A 102 0.03 26.62 -2.75
CA PHE A 102 -0.44 26.01 -3.98
C PHE A 102 -1.63 26.76 -4.57
N GLU A 103 -1.49 27.17 -5.82
CA GLU A 103 -2.55 27.87 -6.55
C GLU A 103 -3.65 26.91 -7.02
N LEU A 104 -3.25 25.77 -7.60
CA LEU A 104 -4.19 24.80 -8.14
C LEU A 104 -4.87 24.00 -7.04
N GLU A 105 -6.15 23.71 -7.25
CA GLU A 105 -6.96 22.94 -6.30
C GLU A 105 -6.46 21.49 -6.16
N GLY A 106 -6.08 20.85 -7.26
CA GLY A 106 -5.55 19.48 -7.25
C GLY A 106 -4.25 19.35 -6.44
N ASP A 107 -3.36 20.35 -6.50
CA ASP A 107 -2.14 20.37 -5.68
C ASP A 107 -2.47 20.55 -4.19
N ARG A 108 -3.45 21.41 -3.86
CA ARG A 108 -3.96 21.59 -2.49
C ARG A 108 -4.65 20.35 -1.95
N PHE A 109 -5.30 19.57 -2.81
CA PHE A 109 -5.86 18.28 -2.47
C PHE A 109 -4.75 17.28 -2.12
N LEU A 110 -3.75 17.10 -2.99
CA LEU A 110 -2.60 16.22 -2.73
C LEU A 110 -1.83 16.65 -1.46
N ALA A 111 -1.63 17.95 -1.26
CA ALA A 111 -0.96 18.49 -0.07
C ALA A 111 -1.66 18.12 1.24
N SER A 112 -2.98 17.89 1.23
CA SER A 112 -3.73 17.46 2.43
C SER A 112 -3.38 16.03 2.85
N PHE A 113 -2.90 15.21 1.92
CA PHE A 113 -2.40 13.86 2.19
C PHE A 113 -0.89 13.83 2.33
N ALA A 114 -0.13 14.81 1.85
CA ALA A 114 1.33 14.73 1.80
C ALA A 114 2.02 14.50 3.16
N ILE A 115 1.40 14.89 4.28
CA ILE A 115 1.95 14.73 5.63
C ILE A 115 1.40 13.46 6.31
N PRO A 116 2.25 12.46 6.62
CA PRO A 116 1.79 11.22 7.23
C PRO A 116 1.18 11.36 8.62
N GLY A 117 0.07 10.66 8.85
CA GLY A 117 -0.63 10.61 10.14
C GLY A 117 -1.35 11.91 10.56
N VAL A 118 -1.49 12.88 9.65
CA VAL A 118 -2.29 14.09 9.84
C VAL A 118 -3.66 13.91 9.20
N ARG A 119 -4.75 14.28 9.87
CA ARG A 119 -6.08 14.19 9.23
C ARG A 119 -6.11 15.14 8.03
N PRO A 120 -6.48 14.66 6.83
CA PRO A 120 -6.68 15.54 5.70
C PRO A 120 -7.89 16.41 6.04
N GLY A 121 -7.77 17.73 5.85
CA GLY A 121 -8.95 18.59 5.90
C GLY A 121 -9.96 18.09 4.86
N GLN A 122 -11.26 18.14 5.14
CA GLN A 122 -12.28 17.74 4.17
C GLN A 122 -12.13 18.56 2.89
N ARG A 123 -11.50 17.94 1.89
CA ARG A 123 -11.17 18.56 0.61
C ARG A 123 -11.46 17.56 -0.46
N ASN A 124 -12.44 17.91 -1.26
CA ASN A 124 -12.72 17.22 -2.50
C ASN A 124 -12.05 18.01 -3.61
N THR A 125 -11.69 17.33 -4.68
CA THR A 125 -11.31 18.00 -5.92
C THR A 125 -11.99 17.35 -7.10
N SER A 126 -12.23 18.13 -8.15
CA SER A 126 -12.76 17.60 -9.40
C SER A 126 -11.68 16.82 -10.15
N GLU A 127 -12.08 15.86 -10.99
CA GLU A 127 -11.15 15.12 -11.84
C GLU A 127 -10.39 16.06 -12.78
N GLU A 128 -11.06 17.09 -13.32
CA GLU A 128 -10.44 18.10 -14.18
C GLU A 128 -9.35 18.88 -13.44
N SER A 129 -9.64 19.38 -12.23
CA SER A 129 -8.67 20.10 -11.40
C SER A 129 -7.50 19.21 -10.97
N PHE A 130 -7.76 17.94 -10.70
CA PHE A 130 -6.71 16.97 -10.39
C PHE A 130 -5.79 16.73 -11.59
N MET A 131 -6.37 16.50 -12.77
CA MET A 131 -5.60 16.30 -14.00
C MET A 131 -4.83 17.55 -14.41
N GLN A 132 -5.40 18.74 -14.20
CA GLN A 132 -4.70 20.01 -14.39
C GLN A 132 -3.46 20.08 -13.49
N ALA A 133 -3.60 19.74 -12.21
CA ALA A 133 -2.48 19.67 -11.30
C ALA A 133 -1.44 18.63 -11.76
N LEU A 134 -1.84 17.43 -12.18
CA LEU A 134 -0.89 16.43 -12.70
C LEU A 134 -0.11 16.90 -13.92
N ASN A 135 -0.64 17.81 -14.72
CA ASN A 135 0.05 18.32 -15.90
C ASN A 135 0.89 19.58 -15.61
N SER A 136 0.71 20.23 -14.46
CA SER A 136 1.58 21.29 -14.00
C SER A 136 2.79 20.72 -13.25
N ARG A 137 3.90 21.46 -13.21
CA ARG A 137 5.01 21.19 -12.29
C ARG A 137 5.03 22.22 -11.18
N GLN A 138 5.43 21.80 -9.98
CA GLN A 138 5.68 22.74 -8.90
C GLN A 138 7.01 23.47 -9.11
N GLU A 139 6.96 24.80 -9.20
CA GLU A 139 8.15 25.63 -9.19
C GLU A 139 8.62 25.87 -7.76
N ILE A 140 9.89 25.54 -7.48
CA ILE A 140 10.55 25.84 -6.22
C ILE A 140 11.27 27.17 -6.36
N MET A 141 10.82 28.18 -5.62
CA MET A 141 11.43 29.51 -5.63
C MET A 141 12.57 29.58 -4.62
N ALA A 142 13.58 30.40 -4.91
CA ALA A 142 14.68 30.65 -3.97
C ALA A 142 14.20 31.31 -2.65
N SER A 143 13.09 32.04 -2.71
CA SER A 143 12.43 32.68 -1.56
C SER A 143 11.57 31.72 -0.73
N ASP A 144 11.35 30.49 -1.20
CA ASP A 144 10.51 29.53 -0.47
C ASP A 144 11.19 29.13 0.85
N SER A 145 10.41 29.09 1.92
CA SER A 145 10.86 28.55 3.21
C SER A 145 11.22 27.06 3.07
N LEU A 146 11.92 26.51 4.07
CA LEU A 146 12.30 25.10 4.06
C LEU A 146 11.06 24.19 3.99
N GLU A 147 10.02 24.50 4.77
CA GLU A 147 8.76 23.77 4.86
C GLU A 147 8.01 23.80 3.52
N VAL A 148 7.96 24.98 2.89
CA VAL A 148 7.33 25.18 1.57
C VAL A 148 8.03 24.33 0.50
N ARG A 149 9.37 24.31 0.51
CA ARG A 149 10.13 23.47 -0.43
C ARG A 149 9.89 21.98 -0.19
N GLN A 150 9.82 21.57 1.07
CA GLN A 150 9.57 20.17 1.42
C GLN A 150 8.16 19.72 1.00
N ILE A 151 7.12 20.52 1.27
CA ILE A 151 5.75 20.17 0.87
C ILE A 151 5.59 20.16 -0.65
N LYS A 152 6.18 21.12 -1.38
CA LYS A 152 6.20 21.11 -2.85
C LYS A 152 6.86 19.84 -3.40
N ALA A 153 7.99 19.44 -2.83
CA ALA A 153 8.68 18.21 -3.25
C ALA A 153 7.85 16.94 -2.99
N MET A 154 7.16 16.86 -1.85
CA MET A 154 6.27 15.72 -1.56
C MET A 154 5.06 15.68 -2.49
N VAL A 155 4.44 16.84 -2.76
CA VAL A 155 3.31 16.92 -3.71
C VAL A 155 3.77 16.52 -5.11
N GLU A 156 4.95 16.94 -5.57
CA GLU A 156 5.46 16.49 -6.88
C GLU A 156 5.73 14.97 -6.90
N GLY A 157 6.26 14.39 -5.83
CA GLY A 157 6.38 12.94 -5.70
C GLY A 157 5.04 12.21 -5.76
N MET A 158 4.01 12.73 -5.10
CA MET A 158 2.65 12.20 -5.18
C MET A 158 2.04 12.36 -6.58
N LYS A 159 2.39 13.43 -7.32
CA LYS A 159 1.97 13.61 -8.71
C LYS A 159 2.61 12.56 -9.62
N ASP A 160 3.89 12.26 -9.43
CA ASP A 160 4.57 11.18 -10.16
C ASP A 160 3.93 9.81 -9.88
N GLU A 161 3.62 9.53 -8.61
CA GLU A 161 2.90 8.33 -8.18
C GLU A 161 1.50 8.24 -8.82
N ALA A 162 0.73 9.33 -8.77
CA ALA A 162 -0.59 9.42 -9.40
C ALA A 162 -0.51 9.20 -10.92
N ARG A 163 0.45 9.84 -11.60
CA ARG A 163 0.68 9.65 -13.05
C ARG A 163 0.97 8.18 -13.36
N ALA A 164 1.83 7.53 -12.58
CA ALA A 164 2.14 6.10 -12.75
C ALA A 164 0.92 5.21 -12.52
N TYR A 165 0.11 5.50 -11.49
CA TYR A 165 -1.12 4.78 -11.19
C TYR A 165 -2.15 4.88 -12.33
N LEU A 166 -2.37 6.08 -12.86
CA LEU A 166 -3.27 6.30 -13.99
C LEU A 166 -2.76 5.63 -15.28
N GLN A 167 -1.44 5.68 -15.53
CA GLN A 167 -0.82 4.98 -16.67
C GLN A 167 -0.99 3.46 -16.58
N ALA A 168 -1.08 2.90 -15.38
CA ALA A 168 -1.36 1.48 -15.15
C ALA A 168 -2.86 1.12 -15.33
N GLY A 169 -3.71 2.08 -15.68
CA GLY A 169 -5.14 1.89 -15.93
C GLY A 169 -6.04 2.15 -14.71
N GLY A 170 -5.50 2.71 -13.63
CA GLY A 170 -6.30 3.18 -12.49
C GLY A 170 -7.04 4.48 -12.79
N THR A 171 -7.99 4.84 -11.93
CA THR A 171 -8.76 6.10 -12.03
C THR A 171 -8.39 7.10 -10.92
N VAL A 172 -8.69 8.39 -11.14
CA VAL A 172 -8.45 9.45 -10.15
C VAL A 172 -9.25 9.18 -8.85
N VAL A 173 -10.48 8.69 -8.98
CA VAL A 173 -11.34 8.36 -7.83
C VAL A 173 -10.74 7.23 -6.99
N GLU A 174 -10.26 6.17 -7.64
CA GLU A 174 -9.59 5.05 -6.94
C GLU A 174 -8.30 5.52 -6.26
N TYR A 175 -7.52 6.38 -6.93
CA TYR A 175 -6.30 6.93 -6.34
C TYR A 175 -6.61 7.79 -5.10
N GLY A 176 -7.61 8.68 -5.17
CA GLY A 176 -8.05 9.46 -4.01
C GLY A 176 -8.55 8.60 -2.84
N LYS A 177 -9.24 7.49 -3.15
CA LYS A 177 -9.63 6.49 -2.13
C LYS A 177 -8.42 5.84 -1.48
N ARG A 178 -7.42 5.43 -2.27
CA ARG A 178 -6.17 4.85 -1.78
C ARG A 178 -5.41 5.81 -0.86
N LEU A 179 -5.33 7.09 -1.22
CA LEU A 179 -4.73 8.12 -0.37
C LEU A 179 -5.47 8.22 0.98
N THR A 180 -6.79 8.16 0.96
CA THR A 180 -7.61 8.20 2.18
C THR A 180 -7.36 6.97 3.07
N GLU A 181 -7.41 5.77 2.49
CA GLU A 181 -7.15 4.51 3.22
C GLU A 181 -5.75 4.49 3.85
N ARG A 182 -4.75 4.98 3.10
CA ARG A 182 -3.38 5.10 3.59
C ARG A 182 -3.29 6.07 4.77
N GLN A 183 -3.91 7.24 4.64
CA GLN A 183 -3.91 8.25 5.70
C GLN A 183 -4.59 7.73 6.98
N GLU A 184 -5.70 7.01 6.84
CA GLU A 184 -6.40 6.38 7.96
C GLU A 184 -5.53 5.32 8.66
N ALA A 185 -4.79 4.51 7.90
CA ALA A 185 -3.86 3.54 8.46
C ALA A 185 -2.73 4.22 9.26
N GLU A 186 -2.16 5.31 8.74
CA GLU A 186 -1.13 6.10 9.42
C GLU A 186 -1.65 6.73 10.72
N ILE A 187 -2.86 7.29 10.70
CA ILE A 187 -3.53 7.82 11.89
C ILE A 187 -3.76 6.71 12.91
N ALA A 188 -4.20 5.53 12.48
CA ALA A 188 -4.42 4.39 13.36
C ALA A 188 -3.13 3.90 14.03
N ILE A 189 -2.00 3.92 13.32
CA ILE A 189 -0.67 3.61 13.89
C ILE A 189 -0.32 4.64 14.97
N TYR A 190 -0.47 5.93 14.68
CA TYR A 190 -0.21 7.00 15.64
C TYR A 190 -1.07 6.89 16.90
N GLU A 191 -2.39 6.74 16.75
CA GLU A 191 -3.32 6.64 17.89
C GLU A 191 -3.09 5.38 18.72
N ARG A 192 -2.69 4.27 18.09
CA ARG A 192 -2.31 3.03 18.80
C ARG A 192 -1.06 3.26 19.65
N ALA A 193 -0.01 3.85 19.08
CA ALA A 193 1.21 4.15 19.81
C ALA A 193 0.95 5.12 20.97
N LYS A 194 0.13 6.16 20.74
CA LYS A 194 -0.30 7.10 21.79
C LYS A 194 -1.06 6.40 22.92
N ALA A 195 -2.02 5.54 22.60
CA ALA A 195 -2.79 4.80 23.60
C ALA A 195 -1.92 3.83 24.41
N GLU A 196 -0.93 3.22 23.77
CA GLU A 196 0.04 2.35 24.44
C GLU A 196 0.91 3.13 25.43
N LEU A 197 1.49 4.27 25.01
CA LEU A 197 2.27 5.12 25.91
C LEU A 197 1.45 5.62 27.10
N LYS A 198 0.18 5.97 26.88
CA LYS A 198 -0.71 6.36 27.98
C LYS A 198 -0.86 5.25 29.02
N ARG A 199 -1.06 4.00 28.60
CA ARG A 199 -1.14 2.84 29.50
C ARG A 199 0.20 2.56 30.18
N ALA A 200 1.30 2.68 29.44
CA ALA A 200 2.64 2.47 29.98
C ALA A 200 2.98 3.49 31.07
N LYS A 201 2.59 4.75 30.90
CA LYS A 201 2.78 5.82 31.91
C LYS A 201 2.15 5.48 33.26
N GLU A 202 1.03 4.76 33.25
CA GLU A 202 0.30 4.35 34.47
C GLU A 202 0.87 3.07 35.10
N THR A 203 1.61 2.25 34.35
CA THR A 203 1.95 0.86 34.74
C THR A 203 3.45 0.56 34.80
N MET A 204 4.30 1.39 34.19
CA MET A 204 5.74 1.17 34.08
C MET A 204 6.54 2.12 34.96
N THR A 205 7.78 1.74 35.25
CA THR A 205 8.77 2.64 35.84
C THR A 205 9.19 3.71 34.82
N SER A 206 9.65 4.86 35.30
CA SER A 206 10.04 6.00 34.45
C SER A 206 11.07 5.61 33.37
N ASP A 207 12.09 4.83 33.71
CA ASP A 207 13.12 4.40 32.76
C ASP A 207 12.53 3.53 31.64
N ARG A 208 11.70 2.55 31.99
CA ARG A 208 11.06 1.67 30.99
C ARG A 208 10.03 2.40 30.13
N TYR A 209 9.37 3.41 30.69
CA TYR A 209 8.48 4.29 29.94
C TYR A 209 9.24 5.12 28.91
N LEU A 210 10.41 5.68 29.29
CA LEU A 210 11.28 6.43 28.37
C LEU A 210 11.79 5.53 27.23
N ASP A 211 12.26 4.31 27.53
CA ASP A 211 12.69 3.35 26.52
C ASP A 211 11.58 3.04 25.50
N LEU A 212 10.35 2.82 25.99
CA LEU A 212 9.19 2.57 25.13
C LEU A 212 8.81 3.80 24.30
N TRP A 213 8.87 5.00 24.88
CA TRP A 213 8.63 6.26 24.15
C TRP A 213 9.64 6.44 23.02
N GLU A 214 10.93 6.17 23.28
CA GLU A 214 11.98 6.22 22.25
C GLU A 214 11.75 5.17 21.16
N GLU A 215 11.41 3.93 21.53
CA GLU A 215 11.12 2.85 20.58
C GLU A 215 9.96 3.24 19.65
N ARG A 216 8.85 3.74 20.20
CA ARG A 216 7.68 4.16 19.42
C ARG A 216 7.99 5.38 18.55
N ASN A 217 8.72 6.37 19.05
CA ASN A 217 9.13 7.50 18.22
C ASN A 217 10.11 7.12 17.11
N ASN A 218 10.99 6.14 17.33
CA ASN A 218 11.84 5.60 16.27
C ASN A 218 11.00 4.90 15.18
N GLN A 219 9.98 4.13 15.57
CA GLN A 219 9.04 3.53 14.62
C GLN A 219 8.26 4.58 13.82
N LEU A 220 7.71 5.60 14.49
CA LEU A 220 6.98 6.68 13.82
C LEU A 220 7.88 7.47 12.87
N ARG A 221 9.14 7.75 13.27
CA ARG A 221 10.13 8.43 12.42
C ARG A 221 10.44 7.63 11.16
N ASN A 222 10.61 6.31 11.27
CA ASN A 222 10.86 5.44 10.12
C ASN A 222 9.69 5.41 9.14
N LEU A 223 8.46 5.65 9.62
CA LEU A 223 7.25 5.76 8.80
C LEU A 223 6.96 7.20 8.35
N GLY A 224 7.80 8.17 8.72
CA GLY A 224 7.56 9.60 8.42
C GLY A 224 6.34 10.21 9.13
N ILE A 225 5.79 9.54 10.14
CA ILE A 225 4.64 9.98 10.93
C ILE A 225 5.10 10.94 12.02
N LYS A 226 4.27 11.93 12.36
CA LYS A 226 4.53 12.85 13.48
C LYS A 226 4.86 12.12 14.79
N LEU A 227 5.80 12.68 15.54
CA LEU A 227 6.28 12.09 16.79
C LEU A 227 5.33 12.37 17.96
N LEU A 228 5.36 11.49 18.95
CA LEU A 228 4.66 11.65 20.21
C LEU A 228 5.47 12.58 21.13
N GLN A 229 4.81 13.60 21.68
CA GLN A 229 5.42 14.44 22.70
C GLN A 229 5.50 13.67 24.03
N LEU A 230 6.55 13.96 24.79
CA LEU A 230 6.69 13.46 26.14
C LEU A 230 5.83 14.35 27.06
N ASP A 231 4.73 13.81 27.57
CA ASP A 231 3.85 14.47 28.55
C ASP A 231 4.38 14.36 29.97
#